data_AF-A0A397ITP7-F1
#
_entry.id   AF-A0A397ITP7-F1
#
_cell.length_a   1.000
_cell.length_b   1.000
_cell.length_c   1.000
_cell.angle_alpha   90.00
_cell.angle_beta   90.00
_cell.angle_gamma   90.00
#
_symmetry.space_group_name_H-M   'P 1'
#
loop_
_entity.id
_entity.type
_entity.pdbx_description
1 polymer ?
#
loop_
_entity_poly.entity_id
_entity_poly.type
_entity_poly.pdbx_seq_one_letter_code
_entity_poly.pdbx_strand_id
1 'polypeptide(L)'
;MTLMNNFSKAFLPKSSNNYIIKLFKKKDKIFNHQQYKRTIFSHPRFTSSSSSPSPPPPPLSTNSFSCSFLITKNPLLNNFINNKSLIIKSGIVELNRGYVELTTNNSNKIVEQPPINTKKEPKILNEKEFAIFQEGLKYYADNYKPNTNIELVKDFPAWLDGLGLKVLTPKFQDKNWETVIQMNMDDLKEFDITCREIRKRLAIHFDIVKRALAISRGEQVAPLEKKDPKLISQAKKAFKENSEGPEKINYEMMNDTSYFLHSIANGLGRFAPLFEDKNWKEIIHFKTGDLKRISITDGLVIAKMMKGFKYHYYRAKENNIIE
;
A
#
# COMPACT_ATOMS: atom_id res chain seq x y z
N MET A 1 19.43 -62.79 1.66
CA MET A 1 19.45 -62.70 0.19
C MET A 1 18.46 -61.60 -0.19
N THR A 2 18.80 -60.41 -0.69
CA THR A 2 20.03 -59.89 -1.27
C THR A 2 20.04 -58.38 -1.01
N LEU A 3 21.17 -57.88 -0.51
CA LEU A 3 21.52 -56.47 -0.36
C LEU A 3 21.80 -55.86 -1.74
N MET A 4 21.35 -54.63 -1.97
CA MET A 4 21.94 -53.74 -2.98
C MET A 4 22.16 -52.36 -2.34
N ASN A 5 23.32 -52.24 -1.70
CA ASN A 5 24.09 -51.01 -1.57
C ASN A 5 24.77 -50.72 -2.91
N ASN A 6 24.92 -49.44 -3.28
CA ASN A 6 26.12 -48.82 -3.87
C ASN A 6 25.80 -47.35 -4.23
N PHE A 7 26.43 -46.37 -3.55
CA PHE A 7 27.56 -45.52 -4.03
C PHE A 7 27.15 -44.56 -5.18
N SER A 8 27.50 -43.26 -5.25
CA SER A 8 28.64 -42.51 -4.71
C SER A 8 28.54 -41.02 -5.09
N LYS A 9 29.04 -40.14 -4.21
CA LYS A 9 29.73 -38.85 -4.44
C LYS A 9 29.02 -37.66 -5.13
N ALA A 10 28.74 -36.66 -4.30
CA ALA A 10 29.33 -35.30 -4.29
C ALA A 10 29.39 -34.49 -5.60
N PHE A 11 28.68 -33.37 -5.62
CA PHE A 11 29.17 -32.08 -6.14
C PHE A 11 28.45 -30.94 -5.39
N LEU A 12 29.18 -30.23 -4.53
CA LEU A 12 28.76 -28.93 -3.99
C LEU A 12 29.24 -27.84 -4.95
N PRO A 13 28.36 -27.00 -5.51
CA PRO A 13 28.82 -25.78 -6.15
C PRO A 13 29.13 -24.73 -5.07
N LYS A 14 30.40 -24.32 -4.99
CA LYS A 14 30.80 -23.05 -4.39
C LYS A 14 30.17 -21.93 -5.22
N SER A 15 29.10 -21.31 -4.71
CA SER A 15 28.59 -20.04 -5.25
C SER A 15 29.16 -18.90 -4.42
N SER A 16 30.25 -18.33 -4.92
CA SER A 16 30.74 -17.01 -4.55
C SER A 16 29.95 -15.98 -5.37
N ASN A 17 28.84 -15.48 -4.86
CA ASN A 17 28.10 -14.39 -5.49
C ASN A 17 28.67 -13.04 -5.03
N ASN A 18 29.66 -12.54 -5.78
CA ASN A 18 30.00 -11.12 -5.78
C ASN A 18 28.90 -10.36 -6.52
N TYR A 19 28.05 -9.63 -5.81
CA TYR A 19 27.09 -8.72 -6.44
C TYR A 19 27.81 -7.42 -6.84
N ILE A 20 28.06 -7.27 -8.15
CA ILE A 20 28.42 -5.98 -8.75
C ILE A 20 27.14 -5.14 -8.83
N ILE A 21 27.07 -4.08 -8.02
CA ILE A 21 26.03 -3.06 -8.14
C ILE A 21 26.28 -2.28 -9.44
N LYS A 22 25.60 -2.65 -10.53
CA LYS A 22 25.55 -1.85 -11.76
C LYS A 22 24.53 -0.72 -11.58
N LEU A 23 25.03 0.50 -11.38
CA LEU A 23 24.25 1.72 -11.47
C LEU A 23 23.81 1.95 -12.93
N PHE A 24 22.53 1.71 -13.23
CA PHE A 24 21.95 2.12 -14.50
C PHE A 24 21.65 3.62 -14.49
N LYS A 25 22.42 4.39 -15.26
CA LYS A 25 22.00 5.75 -15.67
C LYS A 25 20.76 5.63 -16.54
N LYS A 26 19.65 6.19 -16.07
CA LYS A 26 18.40 6.33 -16.81
C LYS A 26 18.66 7.23 -18.02
N LYS A 27 18.62 6.68 -19.24
CA LYS A 27 18.62 7.46 -20.48
C LYS A 27 17.22 8.07 -20.65
N ASP A 28 17.18 9.38 -20.84
CA ASP A 28 15.95 10.10 -21.16
C ASP A 28 15.40 9.62 -22.52
N LYS A 29 14.17 9.10 -22.51
CA LYS A 29 13.41 8.88 -23.73
C LYS A 29 12.73 10.19 -24.11
N ILE A 30 13.22 10.81 -25.18
CA ILE A 30 12.54 11.90 -25.88
C ILE A 30 11.32 11.29 -26.58
N PHE A 31 10.12 11.71 -26.19
CA PHE A 31 8.88 11.34 -26.87
C PHE A 31 8.55 12.38 -27.94
N ASN A 32 8.61 11.96 -29.21
CA ASN A 32 8.19 12.78 -30.34
C ASN A 32 6.65 12.81 -30.40
N HIS A 33 6.08 14.02 -30.35
CA HIS A 33 4.66 14.26 -30.46
C HIS A 33 4.28 14.37 -31.94
N GLN A 34 3.92 13.25 -32.58
CA GLN A 34 3.28 13.30 -33.88
C GLN A 34 1.79 13.62 -33.72
N GLN A 35 1.38 14.75 -34.29
CA GLN A 35 -0.01 15.18 -34.37
C GLN A 35 -0.80 14.24 -35.29
N TYR A 36 -1.83 13.58 -34.74
CA TYR A 36 -2.83 12.90 -35.55
C TYR A 36 -3.80 13.94 -36.14
N LYS A 37 -3.68 14.20 -37.44
CA LYS A 37 -4.74 14.84 -38.24
C LYS A 37 -5.95 13.89 -38.29
N ARG A 38 -7.08 14.33 -37.73
CA ARG A 38 -8.37 13.67 -37.94
C ARG A 38 -8.89 14.02 -39.33
N THR A 39 -9.05 13.01 -40.17
CA THR A 39 -9.82 13.09 -41.42
C THR A 39 -11.30 12.99 -41.06
N ILE A 40 -12.06 14.06 -41.31
CA ILE A 40 -13.52 14.08 -41.18
C ILE A 40 -14.08 13.53 -42.48
N PHE A 41 -14.71 12.35 -42.42
CA PHE A 41 -15.56 11.86 -43.51
C PHE A 41 -16.96 12.43 -43.34
N SER A 42 -17.37 13.25 -44.31
CA SER A 42 -18.74 13.71 -44.51
C SER A 42 -19.59 12.60 -45.16
N HIS A 43 -20.82 12.44 -44.69
CA HIS A 43 -21.89 11.75 -45.42
C HIS A 43 -23.04 12.73 -45.60
N PRO A 44 -23.71 12.77 -46.76
CA PRO A 44 -24.87 13.60 -46.97
C PRO A 44 -26.14 12.85 -46.58
N ARG A 45 -27.08 13.52 -45.91
CA ARG A 45 -28.50 13.15 -46.01
C ARG A 45 -29.41 14.37 -45.93
N PHE A 46 -30.42 14.28 -46.79
CA PHE A 46 -31.41 15.25 -47.20
C PHE A 46 -32.35 15.76 -46.09
N THR A 47 -32.78 17.02 -46.30
CA THR A 47 -34.09 17.69 -46.06
C THR A 47 -35.18 16.91 -45.31
N SER A 48 -36.08 17.46 -44.50
CA SER A 48 -36.50 18.84 -44.19
C SER A 48 -37.60 18.74 -43.13
N SER A 49 -37.60 19.61 -42.12
CA SER A 49 -38.85 20.10 -41.49
C SER A 49 -38.54 21.29 -40.59
N SER A 50 -39.30 22.35 -40.81
CA SER A 50 -39.23 23.65 -40.16
C SER A 50 -39.66 23.62 -38.69
N SER A 51 -38.83 24.20 -37.82
CA SER A 51 -39.29 24.80 -36.57
C SER A 51 -38.25 25.82 -36.08
N SER A 52 -38.69 27.08 -36.01
CA SER A 52 -38.26 28.25 -35.24
C SER A 52 -36.79 28.41 -34.80
N PRO A 53 -36.16 29.59 -35.04
CA PRO A 53 -34.77 29.83 -34.66
C PRO A 53 -34.63 30.05 -33.14
N SER A 54 -33.91 29.15 -32.49
CA SER A 54 -33.36 29.34 -31.14
C SER A 54 -32.29 30.44 -31.17
N PRO A 55 -32.20 31.32 -30.16
CA PRO A 55 -31.14 32.31 -30.08
C PRO A 55 -29.75 31.64 -30.03
N PRO A 56 -28.72 32.26 -30.62
CA PRO A 56 -27.38 31.68 -30.67
C PRO A 56 -26.81 31.52 -29.25
N PRO A 57 -26.11 30.41 -28.96
CA PRO A 57 -25.42 30.26 -27.68
C PRO A 57 -24.33 31.33 -27.53
N PRO A 58 -24.07 31.80 -26.30
CA PRO A 58 -23.01 32.77 -26.04
C PRO A 58 -21.64 32.19 -26.45
N PRO A 59 -20.69 33.05 -26.89
CA PRO A 59 -19.38 32.61 -27.31
C PRO A 59 -18.68 31.85 -26.17
N LEU A 60 -18.18 30.65 -26.50
CA LEU A 60 -17.35 29.85 -25.62
C LEU A 60 -16.12 30.68 -25.22
N SER A 61 -16.07 31.04 -23.93
CA SER A 61 -14.89 31.57 -23.27
C SER A 61 -13.70 30.65 -23.55
N THR A 62 -12.70 31.16 -24.27
CA THR A 62 -11.39 30.52 -24.40
C THR A 62 -10.65 30.63 -23.07
N ASN A 63 -10.97 29.71 -22.14
CA ASN A 63 -10.13 29.51 -20.96
C ASN A 63 -8.80 28.91 -21.45
N SER A 64 -7.74 29.72 -21.33
CA SER A 64 -6.37 29.26 -21.54
C SER A 64 -6.03 28.19 -20.51
N PHE A 65 -5.77 26.97 -20.99
CA PHE A 65 -5.21 25.92 -20.15
C PHE A 65 -3.74 26.23 -19.89
N SER A 66 -3.44 26.83 -18.74
CA SER A 66 -2.09 26.85 -18.20
C SER A 66 -1.74 25.46 -17.65
N CYS A 67 -0.98 24.69 -18.44
CA CYS A 67 -0.33 23.47 -17.95
C CYS A 67 0.77 23.85 -16.96
N SER A 68 0.43 23.91 -15.68
CA SER A 68 1.41 23.92 -14.59
C SER A 68 1.76 22.48 -14.23
N PHE A 69 2.94 22.03 -14.66
CA PHE A 69 3.55 20.81 -14.14
C PHE A 69 3.90 21.00 -12.66
N LEU A 70 3.07 20.46 -11.77
CA LEU A 70 3.42 20.33 -10.36
C LEU A 70 4.06 18.96 -10.13
N ILE A 71 5.39 18.97 -10.11
CA ILE A 71 6.20 17.94 -9.45
C ILE A 71 5.69 17.81 -8.01
N THR A 72 5.18 16.63 -7.67
CA THR A 72 4.63 16.32 -6.35
C THR A 72 5.69 16.53 -5.27
N LYS A 73 5.58 17.65 -4.56
CA LYS A 73 6.36 17.96 -3.35
C LYS A 73 5.92 17.04 -2.22
N ASN A 74 6.92 16.47 -1.56
CA ASN A 74 6.84 15.59 -0.41
C ASN A 74 6.17 16.31 0.80
N PRO A 75 5.13 15.74 1.45
CA PRO A 75 4.39 16.38 2.54
C PRO A 75 5.19 16.61 3.85
N LEU A 76 6.45 16.19 3.93
CA LEU A 76 7.32 16.43 5.09
C LEU A 76 7.89 17.85 5.19
N LEU A 77 7.74 18.70 4.17
CA LEU A 77 8.29 20.07 4.17
C LEU A 77 7.31 21.16 4.64
N ASN A 78 6.00 20.89 4.71
CA ASN A 78 5.01 21.93 4.99
C ASN A 78 4.74 22.20 6.48
N ASN A 79 5.21 21.34 7.39
CA ASN A 79 5.00 21.54 8.82
C ASN A 79 6.10 22.36 9.51
N PHE A 80 7.10 22.85 8.77
CA PHE A 80 8.16 23.69 9.33
C PHE A 80 7.98 25.20 9.07
N ILE A 81 7.00 25.60 8.25
CA ILE A 81 6.87 27.00 7.78
C ILE A 81 5.80 27.81 8.54
N ASN A 82 4.93 27.17 9.34
CA ASN A 82 3.80 27.87 9.96
C ASN A 82 4.05 28.43 11.38
N ASN A 83 5.30 28.64 11.80
CA ASN A 83 5.57 29.38 13.04
C ASN A 83 6.86 30.20 12.95
N LYS A 84 6.77 31.36 12.29
CA LYS A 84 7.41 32.66 12.58
C LYS A 84 7.42 33.50 11.30
N SER A 85 6.83 34.68 11.36
CA SER A 85 6.94 35.71 10.33
C SER A 85 8.41 36.10 10.14
N LEU A 86 9.04 35.64 9.08
CA LEU A 86 10.32 36.16 8.61
C LEU A 86 10.06 36.95 7.32
N ILE A 87 10.21 38.26 7.40
CA ILE A 87 10.27 39.13 6.22
C ILE A 87 11.61 38.84 5.55
N ILE A 88 11.61 38.10 4.44
CA ILE A 88 12.80 37.86 3.63
C ILE A 88 12.78 38.88 2.49
N LYS A 89 13.61 39.92 2.59
CA LYS A 89 14.03 40.70 1.42
C LYS A 89 15.01 39.83 0.62
N SER A 90 14.84 39.84 -0.69
CA SER A 90 15.56 39.05 -1.69
C SER A 90 17.09 39.09 -1.51
N GLY A 91 17.69 37.93 -1.33
CA GLY A 91 19.12 37.68 -1.45
C GLY A 91 19.35 36.19 -1.65
N ILE A 92 20.08 35.82 -2.71
CA ILE A 92 20.51 34.44 -2.97
C ILE A 92 21.59 34.11 -1.93
N VAL A 93 21.37 33.08 -1.12
CA VAL A 93 22.39 32.52 -0.21
C VAL A 93 22.67 31.09 -0.64
N GLU A 94 23.88 30.87 -1.15
CA GLU A 94 24.46 29.54 -1.30
C GLU A 94 24.74 28.96 0.08
N LEU A 95 24.02 27.89 0.43
CA LEU A 95 24.25 27.16 1.68
C LEU A 95 25.37 26.13 1.47
N ASN A 96 26.60 26.55 1.74
CA ASN A 96 27.67 25.62 2.10
C ASN A 96 27.45 25.16 3.55
N ARG A 97 27.41 23.84 3.73
CA ARG A 97 27.21 23.15 5.02
C ARG A 97 28.24 23.62 6.06
N GLY A 98 27.79 24.42 7.01
CA GLY A 98 28.44 24.67 8.30
C GLY A 98 27.36 24.85 9.36
N TYR A 99 27.43 24.06 10.43
CA TYR A 99 26.54 24.25 11.58
C TYR A 99 26.90 25.57 12.27
N VAL A 100 25.91 26.43 12.49
CA VAL A 100 26.03 27.62 13.34
C VAL A 100 25.44 27.27 14.70
N GLU A 101 26.29 27.12 15.70
CA GLU A 101 25.88 27.04 17.11
C GLU A 101 25.65 28.46 17.64
N LEU A 102 24.42 28.74 18.07
CA LEU A 102 24.08 29.96 18.80
C LEU A 102 24.29 29.71 20.29
N THR A 103 25.46 30.06 20.82
CA THR A 103 25.73 30.06 22.26
C THR A 103 25.02 31.25 22.91
N THR A 104 23.93 30.97 23.63
CA THR A 104 23.34 31.90 24.59
C THR A 104 24.03 31.67 25.94
N ASN A 105 24.81 32.66 26.39
CA ASN A 105 25.45 32.64 27.70
C ASN A 105 24.38 32.76 28.80
N ASN A 106 24.00 31.63 29.39
CA ASN A 106 23.33 31.60 30.68
C ASN A 106 24.11 30.61 31.56
N SER A 107 24.68 31.12 32.64
CA SER A 107 25.48 30.37 33.60
C SER A 107 24.60 29.36 34.32
N ASN A 108 24.47 28.17 33.74
CA ASN A 108 23.81 27.03 34.35
C ASN A 108 24.85 25.97 34.68
N LYS A 109 24.88 25.65 35.97
CA LYS A 109 25.50 24.49 36.62
C LYS A 109 25.56 23.31 35.65
N ILE A 110 26.77 22.96 35.22
CA ILE A 110 27.05 21.78 34.39
C ILE A 110 26.73 20.56 35.28
N VAL A 111 25.49 20.07 35.19
CA VAL A 111 25.15 18.75 35.67
C VAL A 111 25.71 17.80 34.63
N GLU A 112 26.89 17.24 34.92
CA GLU A 112 27.47 16.15 34.14
C GLU A 112 26.43 15.03 34.06
N GLN A 113 25.71 14.95 32.94
CA GLN A 113 24.87 13.81 32.68
C GLN A 113 25.78 12.59 32.50
N PRO A 114 25.54 11.49 33.23
CA PRO A 114 26.34 10.29 33.09
C PRO A 114 26.31 9.86 31.61
N PRO A 115 27.46 9.43 31.06
CA PRO A 115 27.56 9.07 29.66
C PRO A 115 26.50 8.02 29.34
N ILE A 116 25.55 8.38 28.47
CA ILE A 116 24.49 7.49 28.02
C ILE A 116 25.18 6.38 27.22
N ASN A 117 25.44 5.27 27.91
CA ASN A 117 26.10 4.10 27.36
C ASN A 117 25.10 3.40 26.41
N THR A 118 24.97 3.95 25.20
CA THR A 118 24.13 3.38 24.15
C THR A 118 24.80 2.13 23.60
N LYS A 119 24.67 1.02 24.33
CA LYS A 119 24.90 -0.31 23.75
C LYS A 119 23.99 -0.43 22.53
N LYS A 120 24.56 -0.27 21.33
CA LYS A 120 23.88 -0.53 20.07
C LYS A 120 23.48 -2.00 20.10
N GLU A 121 22.19 -2.28 20.30
CA GLU A 121 21.68 -3.63 20.11
C GLU A 121 22.02 -4.08 18.68
N PRO A 122 22.57 -5.28 18.49
CA PRO A 122 22.86 -5.79 17.16
C PRO A 122 21.56 -5.92 16.38
N LYS A 123 21.52 -5.33 15.19
CA LYS A 123 20.44 -5.56 14.22
C LYS A 123 20.60 -6.98 13.69
N ILE A 124 19.72 -7.88 14.11
CA ILE A 124 19.60 -9.21 13.51
C ILE A 124 18.74 -9.03 12.26
N LEU A 125 19.36 -8.56 11.17
CA LEU A 125 18.71 -8.56 9.87
C LEU A 125 18.90 -9.95 9.28
N ASN A 126 17.83 -10.73 9.19
CA ASN A 126 17.87 -11.90 8.33
C ASN A 126 17.74 -11.42 6.87
N GLU A 127 18.84 -11.47 6.14
CA GLU A 127 18.91 -11.00 4.75
C GLU A 127 17.92 -11.76 3.84
N LYS A 128 17.65 -13.03 4.13
CA LYS A 128 16.71 -13.88 3.36
C LYS A 128 15.28 -13.36 3.46
N GLU A 129 14.79 -13.13 4.68
CA GLU A 129 13.44 -12.62 4.95
C GLU A 129 13.23 -11.25 4.32
N PHE A 130 14.25 -10.39 4.42
CA PHE A 130 14.23 -9.07 3.80
C PHE A 130 14.20 -9.15 2.27
N ALA A 131 14.92 -10.08 1.66
CA ALA A 131 14.87 -10.31 0.22
C ALA A 131 13.46 -10.76 -0.23
N ILE A 132 12.84 -11.70 0.48
CA ILE A 132 11.45 -12.16 0.22
C ILE A 132 10.47 -10.98 0.34
N PHE A 133 10.64 -10.14 1.36
CA PHE A 133 9.83 -8.92 1.52
C PHE A 133 9.96 -7.98 0.31
N GLN A 134 11.18 -7.72 -0.18
CA GLN A 134 11.40 -6.86 -1.34
C GLN A 134 10.82 -7.46 -2.62
N GLU A 135 10.96 -8.78 -2.82
CA GLU A 135 10.37 -9.49 -3.94
C GLU A 135 8.84 -9.40 -3.91
N GLY A 136 8.22 -9.60 -2.75
CA GLY A 136 6.78 -9.45 -2.57
C GLY A 136 6.27 -8.04 -2.89
N LEU A 137 7.03 -7.00 -2.54
CA LEU A 137 6.69 -5.61 -2.93
C LEU A 137 6.70 -5.43 -4.45
N LYS A 138 7.71 -5.99 -5.12
CA LYS A 138 7.83 -5.93 -6.58
C LYS A 138 6.70 -6.71 -7.24
N TYR A 139 6.48 -7.96 -6.83
CA TYR A 139 5.38 -8.80 -7.30
C TYR A 139 4.02 -8.11 -7.16
N TYR A 140 3.78 -7.46 -6.01
CA TYR A 140 2.53 -6.76 -5.77
C TYR A 140 2.36 -5.54 -6.71
N ALA A 141 3.41 -4.78 -6.95
CA ALA A 141 3.38 -3.68 -7.90
C ALA A 141 3.10 -4.17 -9.32
N ASP A 142 3.78 -5.23 -9.75
CA ASP A 142 3.66 -5.75 -11.12
C ASP A 142 2.28 -6.37 -11.41
N ASN A 143 1.58 -6.90 -10.39
CA ASN A 143 0.34 -7.65 -10.59
C ASN A 143 -0.95 -6.94 -10.14
N TYR A 144 -0.89 -5.96 -9.23
CA TYR A 144 -2.10 -5.35 -8.65
C TYR A 144 -2.24 -3.85 -8.90
N LYS A 145 -1.15 -3.10 -9.10
CA LYS A 145 -1.20 -1.63 -9.30
C LYS A 145 -0.03 -1.08 -10.11
N PRO A 146 -0.26 -0.31 -11.20
CA PRO A 146 -1.54 0.23 -11.66
C PRO A 146 -2.30 -0.69 -12.62
N ASN A 147 -1.62 -1.67 -13.21
CA ASN A 147 -2.19 -2.61 -14.17
C ASN A 147 -2.41 -3.95 -13.47
N THR A 148 -3.67 -4.37 -13.35
CA THR A 148 -3.97 -5.68 -12.76
C THR A 148 -3.73 -6.78 -13.78
N ASN A 149 -3.00 -7.81 -13.38
CA ASN A 149 -2.79 -9.00 -14.19
C ASN A 149 -4.10 -9.82 -14.24
N ILE A 150 -4.88 -9.68 -15.31
CA ILE A 150 -6.19 -10.34 -15.46
C ILE A 150 -6.05 -11.87 -15.54
N GLU A 151 -4.96 -12.40 -16.12
CA GLU A 151 -4.74 -13.85 -16.16
C GLU A 151 -4.55 -14.41 -14.74
N LEU A 152 -3.85 -13.67 -13.87
CA LEU A 152 -3.74 -14.04 -12.45
C LEU A 152 -5.12 -14.00 -11.77
N VAL A 153 -5.99 -13.04 -12.08
CA VAL A 153 -7.34 -12.96 -11.49
C VAL A 153 -8.19 -14.20 -11.83
N LYS A 154 -8.04 -14.76 -13.03
CA LYS A 154 -8.74 -16.00 -13.43
C LYS A 154 -8.28 -17.20 -12.59
N ASP A 155 -7.02 -17.23 -12.17
CA ASP A 155 -6.51 -18.12 -11.12
C ASP A 155 -6.74 -17.49 -9.74
N PHE A 156 -8.02 -17.41 -9.37
CA PHE A 156 -8.45 -16.69 -8.17
C PHE A 156 -7.76 -17.15 -6.87
N PRO A 157 -7.50 -18.45 -6.63
CA PRO A 157 -6.66 -18.90 -5.53
C PRO A 157 -5.26 -18.26 -5.51
N ALA A 158 -4.53 -18.29 -6.63
CA ALA A 158 -3.20 -17.68 -6.73
C ALA A 158 -3.25 -16.15 -6.58
N TRP A 159 -4.31 -15.53 -7.09
CA TRP A 159 -4.57 -14.10 -6.89
C TRP A 159 -4.81 -13.74 -5.41
N LEU A 160 -5.57 -14.54 -4.67
CA LEU A 160 -5.74 -14.34 -3.22
C LEU A 160 -4.43 -14.55 -2.45
N ASP A 161 -3.61 -15.51 -2.84
CA ASP A 161 -2.30 -15.74 -2.22
C ASP A 161 -1.37 -14.54 -2.40
N GLY A 162 -1.29 -13.99 -3.62
CA GLY A 162 -0.53 -12.78 -3.88
C GLY A 162 -1.06 -11.53 -3.15
N LEU A 163 -2.31 -11.53 -2.69
CA LEU A 163 -2.87 -10.52 -1.79
C LEU A 163 -2.56 -10.77 -0.30
N GLY A 164 -1.95 -11.89 0.05
CA GLY A 164 -1.74 -12.33 1.42
C GLY A 164 -3.02 -12.83 2.09
N LEU A 165 -3.96 -13.37 1.32
CA LEU A 165 -5.29 -13.79 1.76
C LEU A 165 -5.60 -15.25 1.37
N LYS A 166 -4.56 -16.08 1.18
CA LYS A 166 -4.72 -17.49 0.75
C LYS A 166 -5.67 -18.31 1.62
N VAL A 167 -5.75 -18.01 2.93
CA VAL A 167 -6.66 -18.69 3.87
C VAL A 167 -8.15 -18.51 3.53
N LEU A 168 -8.49 -17.54 2.69
CA LEU A 168 -9.86 -17.34 2.23
C LEU A 168 -10.20 -18.19 1.00
N THR A 169 -9.23 -18.83 0.35
CA THR A 169 -9.44 -19.65 -0.86
C THR A 169 -10.56 -20.67 -0.70
N PRO A 170 -10.63 -21.47 0.38
CA PRO A 170 -11.68 -22.47 0.53
C PRO A 170 -13.09 -21.88 0.57
N LYS A 171 -13.24 -20.62 1.01
CA LYS A 171 -14.55 -19.95 1.00
C LYS A 171 -15.05 -19.71 -0.42
N PHE A 172 -14.16 -19.51 -1.39
CA PHE A 172 -14.54 -19.15 -2.77
C PHE A 172 -14.47 -20.32 -3.77
N GLN A 173 -14.17 -21.54 -3.33
CA GLN A 173 -13.90 -22.68 -4.21
C GLN A 173 -15.05 -23.00 -5.19
N ASP A 174 -16.30 -22.78 -4.76
CA ASP A 174 -17.50 -23.09 -5.55
C ASP A 174 -18.07 -21.87 -6.28
N LYS A 175 -17.31 -20.77 -6.37
CA LYS A 175 -17.75 -19.53 -7.00
C LYS A 175 -16.90 -19.17 -8.20
N ASN A 176 -17.58 -18.71 -9.25
CA ASN A 176 -16.91 -18.07 -10.37
C ASN A 176 -16.30 -16.74 -9.89
N TRP A 177 -15.01 -16.52 -10.20
CA TRP A 177 -14.28 -15.32 -9.85
C TRP A 177 -14.97 -14.03 -10.33
N GLU A 178 -15.66 -14.07 -11.48
CA GLU A 178 -16.43 -12.95 -12.03
C GLU A 178 -17.56 -12.53 -11.09
N THR A 179 -18.23 -13.50 -10.46
CA THR A 179 -19.25 -13.24 -9.43
C THR A 179 -18.60 -12.69 -8.16
N VAL A 180 -17.45 -13.24 -7.77
CA VAL A 180 -16.74 -12.81 -6.55
C VAL A 180 -16.31 -11.34 -6.64
N ILE A 181 -15.79 -10.88 -7.78
CA ILE A 181 -15.35 -9.49 -7.94
C ILE A 181 -16.51 -8.47 -7.98
N GLN A 182 -17.76 -8.92 -8.11
CA GLN A 182 -18.93 -8.04 -7.99
C GLN A 182 -19.35 -7.83 -6.54
N MET A 183 -18.84 -8.65 -5.60
CA MET A 183 -19.22 -8.56 -4.19
C MET A 183 -18.82 -7.21 -3.58
N ASN A 184 -19.73 -6.66 -2.79
CA ASN A 184 -19.52 -5.49 -1.96
C ASN A 184 -19.13 -5.89 -0.52
N MET A 185 -19.02 -4.90 0.38
CA MET A 185 -18.64 -5.12 1.78
C MET A 185 -19.65 -5.97 2.56
N ASP A 186 -20.93 -5.87 2.24
CA ASP A 186 -22.01 -6.58 2.92
C ASP A 186 -22.13 -8.01 2.37
N ASP A 187 -22.01 -8.20 1.05
CA ASP A 187 -21.93 -9.53 0.44
C ASP A 187 -20.77 -10.33 1.05
N LEU A 188 -19.59 -9.71 1.22
CA LEU A 188 -18.44 -10.35 1.87
C LEU A 188 -18.70 -10.69 3.34
N LYS A 189 -19.55 -9.92 4.03
CA LYS A 189 -19.94 -10.18 5.42
C LYS A 189 -20.84 -11.41 5.51
N GLU A 190 -21.85 -11.47 4.63
CA GLU A 190 -22.75 -12.60 4.47
C GLU A 190 -21.97 -13.86 4.08
N PHE A 191 -20.83 -13.67 3.40
CA PHE A 191 -19.86 -14.71 3.08
C PHE A 191 -18.93 -15.12 4.22
N ASP A 192 -19.28 -14.77 5.46
CA ASP A 192 -18.54 -15.10 6.68
C ASP A 192 -17.06 -14.62 6.64
N ILE A 193 -16.82 -13.46 5.99
CA ILE A 193 -15.57 -12.71 6.12
C ILE A 193 -15.87 -11.56 7.09
N THR A 194 -15.85 -11.87 8.37
CA THR A 194 -16.32 -10.93 9.41
C THR A 194 -15.39 -9.72 9.57
N CYS A 195 -14.08 -9.92 9.43
CA CYS A 195 -13.07 -8.88 9.63
C CYS A 195 -13.20 -7.75 8.60
N ARG A 196 -13.49 -6.55 9.08
CA ARG A 196 -13.74 -5.38 8.23
C ARG A 196 -12.53 -4.95 7.41
N GLU A 197 -11.31 -4.97 7.97
CA GLU A 197 -10.12 -4.56 7.21
C GLU A 197 -9.82 -5.53 6.06
N ILE A 198 -10.13 -6.81 6.23
CA ILE A 198 -10.06 -7.83 5.17
C ILE A 198 -11.10 -7.56 4.09
N ARG A 199 -12.38 -7.38 4.48
CA ARG A 199 -13.45 -7.04 3.52
C ARG A 199 -13.13 -5.79 2.72
N LYS A 200 -12.65 -4.75 3.40
CA LYS A 200 -12.25 -3.48 2.79
C LYS A 200 -11.09 -3.67 1.82
N ARG A 201 -10.11 -4.52 2.15
CA ARG A 201 -9.02 -4.87 1.25
C ARG A 201 -9.55 -5.56 -0.01
N LEU A 202 -10.39 -6.59 0.14
CA LEU A 202 -11.01 -7.29 -0.98
C LEU A 202 -11.81 -6.35 -1.88
N ALA A 203 -12.74 -5.56 -1.31
CA ALA A 203 -13.55 -4.62 -2.06
C ALA A 203 -12.71 -3.60 -2.87
N ILE A 204 -11.63 -3.06 -2.28
CA ILE A 204 -10.70 -2.18 -3.00
C ILE A 204 -10.08 -2.90 -4.20
N HIS A 205 -9.63 -4.14 -4.01
CA HIS A 205 -9.01 -4.91 -5.08
C HIS A 205 -10.00 -5.34 -6.16
N PHE A 206 -11.23 -5.68 -5.79
CA PHE A 206 -12.33 -5.95 -6.73
C PHE A 206 -12.66 -4.72 -7.58
N ASP A 207 -12.72 -3.53 -6.99
CA ASP A 207 -12.93 -2.28 -7.73
C ASP A 207 -11.80 -2.00 -8.73
N ILE A 208 -10.55 -2.33 -8.38
CA ILE A 208 -9.41 -2.22 -9.29
C ILE A 208 -9.57 -3.20 -10.46
N VAL A 209 -9.93 -4.46 -10.19
CA VAL A 209 -10.17 -5.47 -11.23
C VAL A 209 -11.30 -5.04 -12.17
N LYS A 210 -12.45 -4.61 -11.63
CA LYS A 210 -13.60 -4.14 -12.43
C LYS A 210 -13.21 -2.99 -13.35
N ARG A 211 -12.43 -2.03 -12.84
CA ARG A 211 -11.90 -0.91 -13.65
C ARG A 211 -10.94 -1.39 -14.74
N ALA A 212 -10.04 -2.32 -14.43
CA ALA A 212 -9.12 -2.88 -15.41
C ALA A 212 -9.86 -3.62 -16.54
N LEU A 213 -10.91 -4.39 -16.19
CA LEU A 213 -11.77 -5.06 -17.17
C LEU A 213 -12.52 -4.07 -18.06
N ALA A 214 -13.13 -3.03 -17.49
CA ALA A 214 -13.81 -1.99 -18.25
C ALA A 214 -12.86 -1.30 -19.25
N ILE A 215 -11.65 -0.94 -18.82
CA ILE A 215 -10.62 -0.37 -19.71
C ILE A 215 -10.26 -1.36 -20.84
N SER A 216 -10.08 -2.65 -20.52
CA SER A 216 -9.75 -3.68 -21.53
C SER A 216 -10.83 -3.86 -22.60
N ARG A 217 -12.09 -3.54 -22.27
CA ARG A 217 -13.24 -3.56 -23.19
C ARG A 217 -13.40 -2.25 -23.98
N GLY A 218 -12.54 -1.27 -23.75
CA GLY A 218 -12.63 0.06 -24.37
C GLY A 218 -13.68 0.97 -23.72
N GLU A 219 -14.19 0.63 -22.54
CA GLU A 219 -15.13 1.47 -21.81
C GLU A 219 -14.41 2.67 -21.18
N GLN A 220 -15.06 3.84 -21.20
CA GLN A 220 -14.55 5.01 -20.51
C GLN A 220 -14.79 4.86 -19.01
N VAL A 221 -13.71 4.68 -18.25
CA VAL A 221 -13.77 4.63 -16.79
C VAL A 221 -13.52 6.02 -16.23
N ALA A 222 -14.47 6.53 -15.44
CA ALA A 222 -14.28 7.78 -14.72
C ALA A 222 -12.99 7.72 -13.89
N PRO A 223 -12.17 8.79 -13.86
CA PRO A 223 -11.01 8.84 -12.97
C PRO A 223 -11.40 8.43 -11.54
N LEU A 224 -10.46 7.81 -10.81
CA LEU A 224 -10.67 7.63 -9.37
C LEU A 224 -10.81 9.02 -8.77
N GLU A 225 -12.05 9.45 -8.54
CA GLU A 225 -12.30 10.74 -7.93
C GLU A 225 -11.56 10.77 -6.60
N LYS A 226 -10.70 11.80 -6.44
CA LYS A 226 -10.17 12.12 -5.13
C LYS A 226 -11.37 12.55 -4.30
N LYS A 227 -11.96 11.62 -3.57
CA LYS A 227 -13.08 11.90 -2.67
C LYS A 227 -12.68 13.10 -1.82
N ASP A 228 -13.55 14.11 -1.76
CA ASP A 228 -13.33 15.30 -0.94
C ASP A 228 -12.95 14.84 0.48
N PRO A 229 -11.81 15.27 1.04
CA PRO A 229 -11.42 14.96 2.41
C PRO A 229 -12.54 15.19 3.44
N LYS A 230 -13.41 16.20 3.22
CA LYS A 230 -14.57 16.47 4.07
C LYS A 230 -15.61 15.35 3.99
N LEU A 231 -15.94 14.87 2.80
CA LEU A 231 -16.84 13.73 2.61
C LEU A 231 -16.27 12.45 3.22
N ILE A 232 -14.95 12.24 3.10
CA ILE A 232 -14.27 11.10 3.77
C ILE A 232 -14.41 11.22 5.30
N SER A 233 -14.25 12.41 5.86
CA SER A 233 -14.38 12.65 7.30
C SER A 233 -15.81 12.39 7.80
N GLN A 234 -16.80 12.92 7.09
CA GLN A 234 -18.22 12.70 7.40
C GLN A 234 -18.60 11.21 7.28
N ALA A 235 -18.19 10.55 6.20
CA ALA A 235 -18.42 9.12 6.03
C ALA A 235 -17.74 8.29 7.14
N LYS A 236 -16.54 8.66 7.57
CA LYS A 236 -15.86 7.99 8.70
C LYS A 236 -16.62 8.19 10.02
N LYS A 237 -17.17 9.37 10.26
CA LYS A 237 -17.95 9.67 11.47
C LYS A 237 -19.24 8.86 11.49
N ALA A 238 -20.04 8.94 10.43
CA ALA A 238 -21.28 8.17 10.29
C ALA A 238 -21.01 6.66 10.38
N PHE A 239 -19.93 6.18 9.77
CA PHE A 239 -19.54 4.77 9.88
C PHE A 239 -19.18 4.38 11.31
N LYS A 240 -18.51 5.25 12.08
CA LYS A 240 -18.15 4.97 13.47
C LYS A 240 -19.37 4.93 14.38
N GLU A 241 -20.39 5.73 14.10
CA GLU A 241 -21.66 5.75 14.83
C GLU A 241 -22.51 4.50 14.52
N ASN A 242 -22.40 3.97 13.30
CA ASN A 242 -23.13 2.78 12.84
C ASN A 242 -22.33 1.48 12.92
N SER A 243 -21.12 1.48 13.50
CA SER A 243 -20.34 0.25 13.59
C SER A 243 -20.98 -0.69 14.61
N GLU A 244 -21.70 -1.69 14.10
CA GLU A 244 -22.11 -2.90 14.84
C GLU A 244 -20.94 -3.38 15.68
N GLY A 245 -21.18 -3.72 16.95
CA GLY A 245 -20.22 -3.74 18.05
C GLY A 245 -18.86 -4.45 17.82
N PRO A 246 -18.42 -5.34 18.71
CA PRO A 246 -17.15 -6.03 18.51
C PRO A 246 -17.25 -7.00 17.33
N GLU A 247 -16.42 -6.83 16.30
CA GLU A 247 -16.32 -7.80 15.21
C GLU A 247 -15.95 -9.20 15.76
N LYS A 248 -16.66 -10.23 15.32
CA LYS A 248 -16.32 -11.63 15.63
C LYS A 248 -14.97 -11.95 14.99
N ILE A 249 -13.98 -12.26 15.81
CA ILE A 249 -12.64 -12.63 15.37
C ILE A 249 -12.60 -14.13 15.06
N ASN A 250 -12.15 -14.49 13.85
CA ASN A 250 -11.82 -15.86 13.49
C ASN A 250 -10.34 -16.12 13.80
N TYR A 251 -10.04 -16.72 14.95
CA TYR A 251 -8.68 -17.01 15.40
C TYR A 251 -7.98 -18.11 14.59
N GLU A 252 -8.74 -19.00 13.95
CA GLU A 252 -8.17 -20.05 13.10
C GLU A 252 -7.48 -19.44 11.88
N MET A 253 -8.13 -18.45 11.24
CA MET A 253 -7.56 -17.71 10.12
C MET A 253 -6.33 -16.88 10.50
N MET A 254 -6.18 -16.50 11.77
CA MET A 254 -5.02 -15.73 12.25
C MET A 254 -3.73 -16.55 12.28
N ASN A 255 -3.80 -17.87 12.15
CA ASN A 255 -2.61 -18.71 12.02
C ASN A 255 -1.83 -18.41 10.73
N ASP A 256 -2.46 -17.79 9.73
CA ASP A 256 -1.75 -17.16 8.63
C ASP A 256 -1.31 -15.74 9.00
N THR A 257 0.00 -15.55 9.12
CA THR A 257 0.62 -14.28 9.54
C THR A 257 0.26 -13.12 8.60
N SER A 258 0.12 -13.37 7.30
CA SER A 258 -0.23 -12.32 6.33
C SER A 258 -1.67 -11.86 6.52
N TYR A 259 -2.59 -12.81 6.70
CA TYR A 259 -3.99 -12.55 7.02
C TYR A 259 -4.12 -11.78 8.34
N PHE A 260 -3.45 -12.25 9.41
CA PHE A 260 -3.46 -11.57 10.72
C PHE A 260 -2.97 -10.12 10.62
N LEU A 261 -1.87 -9.86 9.93
CA LEU A 261 -1.39 -8.49 9.77
C LEU A 261 -2.37 -7.65 8.93
N HIS A 262 -3.01 -8.23 7.91
CA HIS A 262 -4.06 -7.55 7.14
C HIS A 262 -5.33 -7.28 7.96
N SER A 263 -5.64 -8.08 8.99
CA SER A 263 -6.77 -7.82 9.88
C SER A 263 -6.55 -6.59 10.77
N ILE A 264 -5.29 -6.22 11.02
CA ILE A 264 -4.93 -4.99 11.76
C ILE A 264 -5.15 -3.76 10.87
N ALA A 265 -4.58 -3.77 9.67
CA ALA A 265 -4.74 -2.70 8.71
C ALA A 265 -4.41 -3.16 7.28
N ASN A 266 -5.14 -2.60 6.32
CA ASN A 266 -4.86 -2.83 4.91
C ASN A 266 -3.39 -2.56 4.57
N GLY A 267 -2.77 -3.51 3.86
CA GLY A 267 -1.38 -3.43 3.41
C GLY A 267 -0.33 -3.91 4.42
N LEU A 268 -0.67 -4.26 5.66
CA LEU A 268 0.34 -4.73 6.63
C LEU A 268 0.78 -6.20 6.43
N GLY A 269 -0.04 -7.07 5.83
CA GLY A 269 0.35 -8.46 5.52
C GLY A 269 1.58 -8.61 4.64
N ARG A 270 1.95 -7.57 3.87
CA ARG A 270 3.22 -7.55 3.12
C ARG A 270 4.45 -7.67 4.01
N PHE A 271 4.35 -7.35 5.31
CA PHE A 271 5.44 -7.49 6.27
C PHE A 271 5.55 -8.90 6.85
N ALA A 272 4.63 -9.83 6.54
CA ALA A 272 4.64 -11.19 7.06
C ALA A 272 5.98 -11.93 6.92
N PRO A 273 6.76 -11.78 5.82
CA PRO A 273 8.07 -12.42 5.71
C PRO A 273 9.07 -12.01 6.82
N LEU A 274 8.91 -10.83 7.43
CA LEU A 274 9.78 -10.34 8.51
C LEU A 274 9.41 -10.92 9.89
N PHE A 275 8.34 -11.72 9.95
CA PHE A 275 7.90 -12.45 11.13
C PHE A 275 8.02 -13.97 10.89
N GLU A 276 9.01 -14.40 10.11
CA GLU A 276 9.28 -15.83 9.86
C GLU A 276 9.36 -16.57 11.20
N ASP A 277 8.76 -17.76 11.24
CA ASP A 277 8.64 -18.62 12.44
C ASP A 277 7.85 -18.05 13.62
N LYS A 278 7.18 -16.91 13.45
CA LYS A 278 6.30 -16.32 14.49
C LYS A 278 4.84 -16.51 14.15
N ASN A 279 4.11 -17.10 15.09
CA ASN A 279 2.65 -17.14 15.03
C ASN A 279 2.05 -15.85 15.60
N TRP A 280 0.77 -15.60 15.32
CA TRP A 280 0.10 -14.37 15.77
C TRP A 280 0.09 -14.20 17.29
N LYS A 281 0.07 -15.29 18.07
CA LYS A 281 0.10 -15.23 19.55
C LYS A 281 1.43 -14.69 20.05
N GLU A 282 2.53 -15.02 19.39
CA GLU A 282 3.84 -14.41 19.70
C GLU A 282 3.91 -12.95 19.24
N ILE A 283 3.40 -12.66 18.04
CA ILE A 283 3.51 -11.33 17.41
C ILE A 283 2.77 -10.26 18.22
N ILE A 284 1.60 -10.56 18.80
CA ILE A 284 0.84 -9.59 19.61
C ILE A 284 1.61 -9.10 20.86
N HIS A 285 2.66 -9.80 21.28
CA HIS A 285 3.52 -9.39 22.40
C HIS A 285 4.73 -8.54 21.97
N PHE A 286 4.93 -8.32 20.67
CA PHE A 286 6.03 -7.50 20.17
C PHE A 286 5.92 -6.08 20.70
N LYS A 287 7.06 -5.53 21.10
CA LYS A 287 7.25 -4.12 21.45
C LYS A 287 7.82 -3.37 20.25
N THR A 288 7.84 -2.04 20.33
CA THR A 288 8.49 -1.18 19.34
C THR A 288 9.95 -1.57 19.07
N GLY A 289 10.68 -2.04 20.09
CA GLY A 289 12.05 -2.51 19.95
C GLY A 289 12.15 -3.75 19.04
N ASP A 290 11.24 -4.71 19.22
CA ASP A 290 11.19 -5.93 18.40
C ASP A 290 10.95 -5.61 16.93
N LEU A 291 9.97 -4.74 16.63
CA LEU A 291 9.68 -4.31 15.25
C LEU A 291 10.88 -3.64 14.59
N LYS A 292 11.62 -2.81 15.34
CA LYS A 292 12.85 -2.17 14.84
C LYS A 292 13.98 -3.17 14.61
N ARG A 293 14.07 -4.22 15.44
CA ARG A 293 15.07 -5.30 15.28
C ARG A 293 14.83 -6.08 13.99
N ILE A 294 13.57 -6.34 13.62
CA ILE A 294 13.18 -6.94 12.33
C ILE A 294 13.05 -5.93 11.18
N SER A 295 13.73 -4.79 11.29
CA SER A 295 13.83 -3.77 10.22
C SER A 295 12.53 -3.04 9.84
N ILE A 296 11.50 -3.08 10.68
CA ILE A 296 10.32 -2.21 10.55
C ILE A 296 10.60 -0.91 11.30
N THR A 297 11.02 0.12 10.56
CA THR A 297 11.45 1.41 11.13
C THR A 297 10.49 2.57 10.89
N ASP A 298 9.50 2.42 10.01
CA ASP A 298 8.52 3.46 9.73
C ASP A 298 7.60 3.68 10.94
N GLY A 299 7.65 4.89 11.52
CA GLY A 299 6.92 5.21 12.75
C GLY A 299 5.40 5.10 12.64
N LEU A 300 4.83 5.38 11.46
CA LEU A 300 3.39 5.25 11.24
C LEU A 300 2.97 3.78 11.11
N VAL A 301 3.80 2.96 10.46
CA VAL A 301 3.59 1.50 10.39
C VAL A 301 3.67 0.89 11.77
N ILE A 302 4.72 1.19 12.54
CA ILE A 302 4.88 0.73 13.93
C ILE A 302 3.67 1.12 14.77
N ALA A 303 3.25 2.39 14.74
CA ALA A 303 2.12 2.85 15.53
C ALA A 303 0.81 2.09 15.21
N LYS A 304 0.58 1.79 13.93
CA LYS A 304 -0.57 0.97 13.49
C LYS A 304 -0.47 -0.47 14.00
N MET A 305 0.69 -1.10 13.84
CA MET A 305 0.94 -2.46 14.33
C MET A 305 0.73 -2.54 15.84
N MET A 306 1.36 -1.66 16.62
CA MET A 306 1.23 -1.65 18.09
C MET A 306 -0.23 -1.46 18.54
N LYS A 307 -1.00 -0.60 17.86
CA LYS A 307 -2.43 -0.45 18.13
C LYS A 307 -3.21 -1.73 17.83
N GLY A 308 -2.91 -2.38 16.71
CA GLY A 308 -3.50 -3.66 16.33
C GLY A 308 -3.16 -4.80 17.28
N PHE A 309 -1.88 -4.94 17.65
CA PHE A 309 -1.40 -5.94 18.60
C PHE A 309 -2.10 -5.81 19.94
N LYS A 310 -2.19 -4.58 20.47
CA LYS A 310 -2.92 -4.29 21.71
C LYS A 310 -4.40 -4.68 21.60
N TYR A 311 -5.06 -4.36 20.48
CA TYR A 311 -6.45 -4.74 20.24
C TYR A 311 -6.64 -6.27 20.22
N HIS A 312 -5.83 -6.99 19.44
CA HIS A 312 -5.94 -8.45 19.34
C HIS A 312 -5.55 -9.17 20.63
N TYR A 313 -4.58 -8.64 21.38
CA TYR A 313 -4.23 -9.17 22.70
C TYR A 313 -5.42 -9.13 23.67
N TYR A 314 -6.08 -7.97 23.83
CA TYR A 314 -7.23 -7.88 24.74
C TYR A 314 -8.39 -8.75 24.28
N ARG A 315 -8.66 -8.80 22.97
CA ARG A 315 -9.72 -9.67 22.44
C ARG A 315 -9.41 -11.15 22.67
N ALA A 316 -8.18 -11.58 22.43
CA ALA A 316 -7.78 -12.97 22.67
C ALA A 316 -7.91 -13.33 24.15
N LYS A 317 -7.54 -12.41 25.07
CA LYS A 317 -7.69 -12.59 26.51
C LYS A 317 -9.16 -12.63 26.95
N GLU A 318 -10.01 -11.73 26.45
CA GLU A 318 -11.46 -11.71 26.71
C GLU A 318 -12.15 -13.03 26.28
N ASN A 319 -11.63 -13.68 25.24
CA ASN A 319 -12.16 -14.93 24.71
C ASN A 319 -11.42 -16.19 25.24
N ASN A 320 -10.56 -16.06 26.25
CA ASN A 320 -9.76 -17.17 26.82
C ASN A 320 -8.93 -17.95 25.78
N ILE A 321 -8.45 -17.28 24.73
CA ILE A 321 -7.59 -17.87 23.68
C ILE A 321 -6.11 -17.85 24.07
N ILE A 322 -5.75 -16.90 24.93
CA ILE A 322 -4.43 -16.71 25.54
C ILE A 322 -4.61 -16.41 27.02
N GLU A 323 -3.59 -16.70 27.83
CA GLU A 323 -3.61 -16.53 29.30
C GLU A 323 -3.44 -15.06 29.75
#